data_AF-A0A844B871-F1
#
_entry.id   AF-A0A844B871-F1
#
_cell.length_a   1.000
_cell.length_b   1.000
_cell.length_c   1.000
_cell.angle_alpha   90.00
_cell.angle_beta   90.00
_cell.angle_gamma   90.00
#
_symmetry.space_group_name_H-M   'P 1'
#
loop_
_entity.id
_entity.type
_entity.pdbx_description
1 polymer ?
#
loop_
_entity_poly.entity_id
_entity_poly.type
_entity_poly.pdbx_seq_one_letter_code
_entity_poly.pdbx_strand_id
1 'polypeptide(L)'
;MNRTQSLAGYIREHLSELEERLSFGVRQEVFVSELEARGYKTTLKGFRNFLYRARLGAAQKQVRPPPIPETPTDAPFVTAASSRLPPRPPNNPLTKSKGFEFVGTSAIDESELI
;
A
#
# COMPACT_ATOMS: atom_id res chain seq x y z
N MET A 1 34.97 5.64 -8.24
CA MET A 1 34.51 4.56 -7.33
C MET A 1 33.04 4.29 -7.63
N ASN A 2 32.74 3.22 -8.36
CA ASN A 2 31.36 2.81 -8.58
C ASN A 2 30.84 2.25 -7.25
N ARG A 3 29.92 2.97 -6.58
CA ARG A 3 29.29 2.44 -5.36
C ARG A 3 28.54 1.18 -5.75
N THR A 4 28.87 0.05 -5.13
CA THR A 4 28.12 -1.20 -5.29
C THR A 4 26.71 -0.97 -4.78
N GLN A 5 25.76 -0.83 -5.72
CA GLN A 5 24.36 -0.64 -5.38
C GLN A 5 23.84 -1.88 -4.66
N SER A 6 23.10 -1.69 -3.56
CA SER A 6 22.47 -2.82 -2.87
C SER A 6 21.33 -3.41 -3.70
N LEU A 7 21.05 -4.71 -3.55
CA LEU A 7 19.96 -5.40 -4.24
C LEU A 7 18.61 -4.68 -4.07
N ALA A 8 18.31 -4.23 -2.85
CA ALA A 8 17.08 -3.50 -2.56
C ALA A 8 17.06 -2.10 -3.20
N GLY A 9 18.23 -1.49 -3.43
CA GLY A 9 18.35 -0.26 -4.23
C GLY A 9 18.02 -0.53 -5.68
N TYR A 10 18.66 -1.56 -6.26
CA TYR A 10 18.46 -1.96 -7.65
C TYR A 10 16.98 -2.27 -7.96
N ILE A 11 16.32 -3.08 -7.13
CA ILE A 11 14.90 -3.46 -7.34
C ILE A 11 13.97 -2.23 -7.26
N ARG A 12 14.30 -1.22 -6.43
CA ARG A 12 13.47 0.00 -6.33
C ARG A 12 13.63 0.91 -7.54
N GLU A 13 14.84 1.01 -8.06
CA GLU A 13 15.14 1.80 -9.27
C GLU A 13 14.50 1.19 -10.51
N HIS A 14 14.57 -0.14 -10.63
CA HIS A 14 14.04 -0.90 -11.76
C HIS A 14 12.63 -1.47 -11.53
N LEU A 15 11.86 -0.94 -10.57
CA LEU A 15 10.56 -1.50 -10.21
C LEU A 15 9.58 -1.55 -11.40
N SER A 16 9.46 -0.45 -12.15
CA SER A 16 8.53 -0.34 -13.28
C SER A 16 8.84 -1.36 -14.39
N GLU A 17 10.12 -1.52 -14.72
CA GLU A 17 10.60 -2.48 -15.72
C GLU A 17 10.31 -3.93 -15.26
N LEU A 18 10.56 -4.23 -13.98
CA LEU A 18 10.26 -5.54 -13.42
C LEU A 18 8.76 -5.84 -13.44
N GLU A 19 7.90 -4.86 -13.14
CA GLU A 19 6.45 -5.02 -13.15
C GLU A 19 5.87 -5.19 -14.54
N GLU A 20 6.40 -4.47 -15.52
CA GLU A 20 6.05 -4.63 -16.92
C GLU A 20 6.42 -6.04 -17.42
N ARG A 21 7.64 -6.50 -17.14
CA ARG A 21 8.04 -7.87 -17.52
C ARG A 21 7.20 -8.94 -16.81
N LEU A 22 6.81 -8.70 -15.55
CA LEU A 22 5.88 -9.58 -14.83
C LEU A 22 4.47 -9.57 -15.43
N SER A 23 3.99 -8.44 -15.94
CA SER A 23 2.66 -8.35 -16.59
C SER A 23 2.64 -9.09 -17.94
N PHE A 24 3.77 -9.11 -18.65
CA PHE A 24 3.99 -9.95 -19.83
C PHE A 24 4.15 -11.46 -19.51
N GLY A 25 4.09 -11.86 -18.24
CA GLY A 25 4.13 -13.26 -17.82
C GLY A 25 5.52 -13.85 -17.63
N VAL A 26 6.57 -13.02 -17.54
CA VAL A 26 7.92 -13.51 -17.22
C VAL A 26 7.93 -14.13 -15.82
N ARG A 27 8.44 -15.35 -15.70
CA ARG A 27 8.51 -16.07 -14.41
C ARG A 27 9.48 -15.37 -13.45
N GLN A 28 9.10 -15.33 -12.18
CA GLN A 28 9.91 -14.71 -11.12
C GLN A 28 11.31 -15.32 -10.95
N GLU A 29 11.45 -16.62 -11.26
CA GLU A 29 12.72 -17.35 -11.23
C GLU A 29 13.74 -16.80 -12.22
N VAL A 30 13.28 -16.28 -13.36
CA VAL A 30 14.16 -15.69 -14.39
C VAL A 30 14.85 -14.46 -13.82
N PHE A 31 14.13 -13.58 -13.12
CA PHE A 31 14.73 -12.42 -12.48
C PHE A 31 15.72 -12.80 -11.39
N VAL A 32 15.49 -13.90 -10.65
CA VAL A 32 16.46 -14.39 -9.67
C VAL A 32 17.76 -14.80 -10.37
N SER A 33 17.67 -15.54 -11.48
CA SER A 33 18.86 -15.92 -12.25
C SER A 33 19.58 -14.71 -12.87
N GLU A 34 18.85 -13.71 -13.35
CA GLU A 34 19.43 -12.46 -13.87
C GLU A 34 20.12 -11.65 -12.77
N LEU A 35 19.54 -11.60 -11.58
CA LEU A 35 20.13 -10.94 -10.42
C LEU A 35 21.39 -11.67 -9.97
N GLU A 36 21.39 -13.00 -9.95
CA GLU A 36 22.57 -13.81 -9.66
C GLU A 36 23.69 -13.59 -10.69
N ALA A 37 23.36 -13.53 -11.99
CA ALA A 37 24.32 -13.21 -13.05
C ALA A 37 24.95 -11.81 -12.89
N ARG A 38 24.22 -10.87 -12.29
CA ARG A 38 24.72 -9.52 -11.94
C ARG A 38 25.50 -9.48 -10.62
N GLY A 39 25.65 -10.62 -9.93
CA GLY A 39 26.38 -10.73 -8.66
C GLY A 39 25.51 -10.54 -7.41
N TYR A 40 24.19 -10.43 -7.55
CA TYR A 40 23.27 -10.36 -6.43
C TYR A 40 22.78 -11.74 -6.02
N LYS A 41 23.20 -12.22 -4.84
CA LYS A 41 22.68 -13.46 -4.27
C LYS A 41 21.32 -13.22 -3.60
N THR A 42 20.27 -13.87 -4.11
CA THR A 42 18.93 -13.81 -3.51
C THR A 42 18.18 -15.11 -3.73
N THR A 43 17.16 -15.36 -2.92
CA THR A 43 16.22 -16.48 -3.12
C THR A 43 14.93 -15.97 -3.74
N LEU A 44 14.12 -16.85 -4.32
CA LEU A 44 12.79 -16.49 -4.84
C LEU A 44 11.92 -15.82 -3.76
N LYS A 45 11.95 -16.34 -2.53
CA LYS A 45 11.26 -15.74 -1.38
C LYS A 45 11.81 -14.35 -1.05
N GLY A 46 13.13 -14.20 -1.06
CA GLY A 46 13.78 -12.91 -0.85
C GLY A 46 13.38 -11.88 -1.89
N PHE A 47 13.42 -12.26 -3.18
CA PHE A 47 13.00 -11.43 -4.29
C PHE A 47 11.55 -10.95 -4.16
N ARG A 48 10.61 -11.86 -3.85
CA ARG A 48 9.20 -11.51 -3.59
C ARG A 48 9.05 -10.48 -2.47
N ASN A 49 9.78 -10.65 -1.37
CA ASN A 49 9.77 -9.70 -0.26
C ASN A 49 10.32 -8.32 -0.67
N PHE A 50 11.40 -8.27 -1.44
CA PHE A 50 11.95 -7.01 -1.94
C PHE A 50 11.00 -6.31 -2.90
N LEU A 51 10.37 -7.04 -3.82
CA LEU A 51 9.35 -6.50 -4.72
C LEU A 51 8.16 -5.92 -3.93
N TYR A 52 7.63 -6.67 -2.96
CA TYR A 52 6.54 -6.18 -2.10
C TYR A 52 6.91 -4.88 -1.39
N ARG A 53 8.10 -4.81 -0.79
CA ARG A 53 8.57 -3.59 -0.11
C ARG A 53 8.80 -2.43 -1.07
N ALA A 54 9.31 -2.71 -2.26
CA ALA A 54 9.54 -1.70 -3.28
C ALA A 54 8.20 -1.09 -3.77
N ARG A 55 7.16 -1.92 -3.94
CA ARG A 55 5.78 -1.47 -4.23
C ARG A 55 5.20 -0.58 -3.15
N LEU A 56 5.32 -0.98 -1.88
CA LEU A 56 4.86 -0.16 -0.76
C LEU A 56 5.55 1.22 -0.75
N GLY A 57 6.86 1.24 -0.99
CA GLY A 57 7.62 2.49 -1.07
C GLY A 57 7.17 3.39 -2.23
N ALA A 58 6.90 2.80 -3.41
CA ALA A 58 6.40 3.53 -4.57
C ALA A 58 5.01 4.14 -4.32
N ALA A 59 4.10 3.37 -3.71
CA ALA A 59 2.76 3.83 -3.35
C ALA A 59 2.83 5.00 -2.35
N GLN A 60 3.67 4.90 -1.32
CA GLN A 60 3.85 5.99 -0.34
C GLN A 60 4.42 7.27 -0.96
N LYS A 61 5.31 7.15 -1.95
CA LYS A 61 5.88 8.30 -2.65
C LYS A 61 4.83 9.07 -3.45
N GLN A 62 3.84 8.39 -4.03
CA GLN A 62 2.75 9.05 -4.77
C GLN A 62 1.75 9.77 -3.86
N VAL A 63 1.61 9.33 -2.61
CA VAL A 63 0.67 9.95 -1.65
C VAL A 63 1.23 11.24 -1.04
N ARG A 64 2.54 11.46 -1.08
CA ARG A 64 3.13 12.70 -0.54
C ARG A 64 2.90 13.84 -1.52
N PRO A 65 2.06 14.85 -1.20
CA PRO A 65 1.94 16.03 -2.04
C PRO A 65 3.31 16.72 -2.15
N PRO A 66 3.66 17.31 -3.31
CA PRO A 66 4.89 18.07 -3.44
C PRO A 66 4.92 19.18 -2.37
N PRO A 67 6.08 19.46 -1.75
CA PRO A 67 6.19 20.61 -0.85
C PRO A 67 5.82 21.86 -1.66
N ILE A 68 4.84 22.60 -1.17
CA ILE A 68 4.47 23.91 -1.72
C ILE A 68 5.73 24.77 -1.61
N PRO A 69 6.24 25.37 -2.71
CA PRO A 69 7.35 26.29 -2.61
C PRO A 69 6.93 27.47 -1.75
N GLU A 70 7.58 27.64 -0.61
CA GLU A 70 7.40 28.80 0.28
C GLU A 70 7.90 30.04 -0.47
N THR A 71 6.99 30.77 -1.11
CA THR A 71 7.26 32.13 -1.58
C THR A 71 7.31 33.06 -0.37
N PRO A 72 8.41 33.78 -0.10
CA PRO A 72 8.43 34.80 0.93
C PRO A 72 7.67 36.02 0.39
N THR A 73 6.52 36.33 0.97
CA THR A 73 5.87 37.62 0.76
C THR A 73 5.47 38.16 2.12
N ASP A 74 6.26 39.14 2.56
CA ASP A 74 5.92 40.06 3.62
C ASP A 74 4.53 40.68 3.38
N ALA A 75 3.62 40.47 4.32
CA ALA A 75 2.69 41.49 4.79
C ALA A 75 1.93 40.99 6.03
N PRO A 76 1.84 41.78 7.11
CA PRO A 76 1.16 41.39 8.34
C PRO A 76 -0.32 41.76 8.26
N PHE A 77 -1.25 40.83 8.48
CA PHE A 77 -2.60 41.18 8.95
C PHE A 77 -3.30 40.02 9.69
N VAL A 78 -3.37 40.13 11.01
CA VAL A 78 -4.53 39.97 11.92
C VAL A 78 -5.61 38.96 11.45
N THR A 79 -6.01 37.89 12.15
CA THR A 79 -6.64 37.82 13.50
C THR A 79 -6.80 36.34 13.89
N ALA A 80 -6.60 36.01 15.16
CA ALA A 80 -6.98 34.72 15.74
C ALA A 80 -8.49 34.68 16.03
N ALA A 81 -9.20 33.65 15.54
CA ALA A 81 -10.41 33.12 16.18
C ALA A 81 -10.72 31.71 15.64
N SER A 82 -10.56 30.74 16.55
CA SER A 82 -10.90 29.34 16.43
C SER A 82 -12.41 29.12 16.26
N SER A 83 -12.81 28.26 15.32
CA SER A 83 -13.89 27.24 15.46
C SER A 83 -14.41 26.80 14.09
N ARG A 84 -13.82 25.74 13.50
CA ARG A 84 -14.52 24.91 12.51
C ARG A 84 -14.28 23.43 12.82
N LEU A 85 -15.41 22.76 13.02
CA LEU A 85 -15.67 21.38 13.41
C LEU A 85 -14.76 20.32 12.74
N PRO A 86 -14.56 19.15 13.37
CA PRO A 86 -13.81 18.05 12.77
C PRO A 86 -14.49 17.54 11.48
N PRO A 87 -13.72 17.05 10.50
CA PRO A 87 -14.25 16.55 9.24
C PRO A 87 -15.14 15.31 9.46
N ARG A 88 -16.33 15.32 8.86
CA ARG A 88 -17.31 14.23 8.84
C ARG A 88 -16.67 12.97 8.22
N PRO A 89 -16.75 11.78 8.85
CA PRO A 89 -16.20 10.57 8.26
C PRO A 89 -16.95 10.18 6.97
N PRO A 90 -16.26 9.55 6.00
CA PRO A 90 -16.90 9.09 4.77
C PRO A 90 -17.99 8.05 5.10
N ASN A 91 -19.18 8.25 4.54
CA ASN A 91 -20.26 7.25 4.54
C ASN A 91 -19.82 6.04 3.71
N ASN A 92 -19.06 5.12 4.32
CA ASN A 92 -18.81 3.81 3.74
C ASN A 92 -20.03 2.93 4.02
N PRO A 93 -20.82 2.52 3.01
CA PRO A 93 -22.00 1.66 3.22
C PRO A 93 -21.64 0.23 3.66
N LEU A 94 -20.35 -0.13 3.64
CA LEU A 94 -19.84 -1.47 3.92
C LEU A 94 -19.39 -1.67 5.38
N THR A 95 -19.92 -0.90 6.33
CA THR A 95 -19.61 -1.04 7.77
C THR A 95 -20.81 -1.50 8.61
N LYS A 96 -21.91 -1.93 7.98
CA LYS A 96 -22.98 -2.61 8.70
C LYS A 96 -22.61 -4.08 8.88
N SER A 97 -21.80 -4.40 9.88
CA SER A 97 -21.84 -5.72 10.50
C SER A 97 -23.11 -5.81 11.34
N LYS A 98 -24.28 -5.83 10.70
CA LYS A 98 -25.50 -6.24 11.38
C LYS A 98 -25.40 -7.76 11.47
N GLY A 99 -24.74 -8.22 12.53
CA GLY A 99 -24.61 -9.64 12.84
C GLY A 99 -25.98 -10.30 12.86
N PHE A 100 -26.02 -11.55 12.43
CA PHE A 100 -27.20 -12.39 12.61
C PHE A 100 -27.38 -12.63 14.11
N GLU A 101 -28.44 -12.07 14.70
CA GLU A 101 -28.82 -12.36 16.08
C GLU A 101 -29.62 -13.66 16.09
N PHE A 102 -28.93 -14.77 16.40
CA PHE A 102 -29.59 -16.04 16.67
C PHE A 102 -30.27 -15.97 18.03
N VAL A 103 -31.54 -15.57 18.03
CA VAL A 103 -32.45 -15.79 19.15
C VAL A 103 -32.77 -17.29 19.10
N GLY A 104 -32.24 -18.08 20.03
CA GLY A 104 -32.26 -19.54 19.98
C GLY A 104 -33.66 -20.17 19.80
N THR A 105 -33.69 -21.50 19.67
CA THR A 105 -34.88 -22.29 19.29
C THR A 105 -36.02 -22.31 20.30
N SER A 106 -35.99 -21.47 21.34
CA SER A 106 -37.01 -21.42 22.41
C SER A 106 -38.38 -20.93 21.93
N ALA A 107 -38.48 -20.44 20.70
CA ALA A 107 -39.73 -19.99 20.07
C ALA A 107 -40.25 -20.97 19.00
N ILE A 108 -39.65 -22.16 18.88
CA ILE A 108 -40.11 -23.19 17.95
C ILE A 108 -41.06 -24.11 18.71
N ASP A 109 -42.35 -24.02 18.40
CA ASP A 109 -43.34 -24.98 18.88
C ASP A 109 -43.11 -26.33 18.17
N GLU A 110 -43.02 -27.42 18.94
CA GLU A 110 -42.76 -28.77 18.42
C GLU A 110 -43.85 -29.25 17.43
N SER A 111 -45.01 -28.62 17.41
CA SER A 111 -46.10 -28.90 16.46
C SER A 111 -45.81 -28.44 15.03
N GLU A 112 -44.81 -27.58 14.81
CA GLU A 112 -44.37 -27.16 13.48
C GLU A 112 -43.20 -28.00 12.93
N LEU A 113 -42.61 -28.88 13.74
CA LEU A 113 -41.64 -29.89 13.27
C LEU A 113 -42.38 -31.13 12.75
N ILE A 114 -42.81 -31.07 11.50
CA ILE A 114 -43.31 -32.22 10.72
C ILE A 114 -42.15 -32.92 10.01
#